data_AF-A0A3N5LPZ7-F1
#
_entry.id   AF-A0A3N5LPZ7-F1
#
_cell.length_a   1.000
_cell.length_b   1.000
_cell.length_c   1.000
_cell.angle_alpha   90.00
_cell.angle_beta   90.00
_cell.angle_gamma   90.00
#
_symmetry.space_group_name_H-M   'P 1'
#
loop_
_entity.id
_entity.type
_entity.pdbx_description
1 polymer ?
#
loop_
_entity_poly.entity_id
_entity_poly.type
_entity_poly.pdbx_seq_one_letter_code
_entity_poly.pdbx_strand_id
1 'polypeptide(L)'
;MKTVGLRTTAIRALILLFLSGFTLAQTSRPALRVRVVDQQKAVIERAAVVLVDVDGNKITANQADPGYYEFGSLNPGIYTLQVTSPDSGAIRT
;
A
#
# COMPACT_ATOMS: atom_id res chain seq x y z
N MET A 1 5.08 51.74 -29.08
CA MET A 1 5.17 50.37 -29.63
C MET A 1 5.33 49.39 -28.47
N LYS A 2 4.28 48.60 -28.22
CA LYS A 2 4.06 47.78 -27.02
C LYS A 2 4.78 46.42 -27.12
N THR A 3 6.09 46.40 -27.35
CA THR A 3 6.78 45.14 -27.70
C THR A 3 7.37 44.41 -26.49
N VAL A 4 7.57 45.10 -25.36
CA VAL A 4 8.09 44.52 -24.11
C VAL A 4 7.03 43.69 -23.37
N GLY A 5 5.77 44.14 -23.36
CA GLY A 5 4.68 43.43 -22.66
C GLY A 5 4.36 42.06 -23.26
N LEU A 6 4.41 41.92 -24.59
CA LEU A 6 4.07 40.67 -25.28
C LEU A 6 5.09 39.55 -25.02
N ARG A 7 6.38 39.90 -24.96
CA ARG A 7 7.47 38.95 -24.70
C ARG A 7 7.41 38.40 -23.26
N THR A 8 7.12 39.25 -22.28
CA THR A 8 7.01 38.86 -20.88
C THR A 8 5.75 38.03 -20.61
N THR A 9 4.62 38.39 -21.22
CA THR A 9 3.39 37.60 -21.13
C THR A 9 3.54 36.22 -21.77
N ALA A 10 4.24 36.12 -22.90
CA ALA A 10 4.52 34.84 -23.55
C ALA A 10 5.40 33.92 -22.68
N ILE A 11 6.43 34.46 -22.03
CA ILE A 11 7.28 33.68 -21.11
C ILE A 11 6.49 33.21 -19.89
N ARG A 12 5.64 34.06 -19.31
CA ARG A 12 4.76 33.69 -18.17
C ARG A 12 3.75 32.62 -18.54
N ALA A 13 3.14 32.72 -19.72
CA ALA A 13 2.21 31.71 -20.24
C ALA A 13 2.91 30.37 -20.48
N LEU A 14 4.14 30.40 -21.00
CA LEU A 14 4.94 29.18 -21.20
C LEU A 14 5.33 28.52 -19.86
N ILE A 15 5.69 29.31 -18.84
CA ILE A 15 5.98 28.78 -17.50
C ILE A 15 4.73 28.15 -16.88
N LEU A 16 3.56 28.78 -16.98
CA LEU A 16 2.29 28.22 -16.49
C LEU A 16 1.87 26.94 -17.24
N LEU A 17 2.15 26.88 -18.55
CA LEU A 17 1.92 25.69 -19.37
C LEU A 17 2.85 24.53 -18.96
N PHE A 18 4.13 24.81 -18.69
CA PHE A 18 5.07 23.80 -18.19
C PHE A 18 4.78 23.35 -16.75
N LEU A 19 4.24 24.23 -15.89
CA LEU A 19 3.90 23.88 -14.51
C LEU A 19 2.69 22.94 -14.41
N SER A 20 1.76 23.00 -15.37
CA SER A 20 0.58 22.12 -15.41
C SER A 20 0.85 20.71 -15.96
N GLY A 21 2.03 20.48 -16.57
CA GLY A 21 2.46 19.16 -17.06
C GLY A 21 2.93 18.20 -15.96
N PHE A 22 3.13 18.67 -14.73
CA PHE A 22 3.54 17.84 -13.59
C PHE A 22 2.33 17.33 -12.80
N THR A 23 1.39 16.66 -13.46
CA THR A 23 0.48 15.76 -12.73
C THR A 23 1.26 14.50 -12.41
N LEU A 24 1.95 14.49 -11.28
CA LEU A 24 2.44 13.24 -10.70
C LEU A 24 1.23 12.32 -10.57
N ALA A 25 1.23 11.20 -11.30
CA ALA A 25 0.30 10.10 -11.08
C ALA A 25 0.62 9.49 -9.71
N GLN A 26 0.33 10.21 -8.63
CA GLN A 26 0.49 9.72 -7.28
C GLN A 26 -0.67 8.77 -7.02
N THR A 27 -0.55 7.55 -7.54
CA THR A 27 -1.43 6.46 -7.17
C THR A 27 -1.11 6.14 -5.73
N SER A 28 -1.93 6.62 -4.79
CA SER A 28 -1.89 6.17 -3.40
C SER A 28 -2.23 4.70 -3.40
N ARG A 29 -1.20 3.84 -3.43
CA ARG A 29 -1.42 2.40 -3.40
C ARG A 29 -1.77 2.01 -1.97
N PRO A 30 -2.94 1.43 -1.71
CA PRO A 30 -3.31 1.02 -0.37
C PRO A 30 -2.26 0.09 0.25
N ALA A 31 -2.09 0.23 1.57
CA ALA A 31 -1.26 -0.64 2.37
C ALA A 31 -2.10 -1.19 3.53
N LEU A 32 -1.87 -2.46 3.89
CA LEU A 32 -2.53 -3.11 5.01
C LEU A 32 -1.49 -3.53 6.03
N ARG A 33 -1.71 -3.19 7.31
CA ARG A 33 -0.91 -3.68 8.43
C ARG A 33 -1.78 -4.58 9.30
N VAL A 34 -1.24 -5.75 9.66
CA VAL A 34 -1.90 -6.77 10.47
C VAL A 34 -1.06 -7.02 11.72
N ARG A 35 -1.70 -7.11 12.88
CA ARG A 35 -1.05 -7.51 14.14
C ARG A 35 -1.68 -8.81 14.63
N VAL A 36 -0.87 -9.84 14.80
CA VAL A 36 -1.31 -11.17 15.26
C VAL A 36 -0.96 -11.35 16.73
N VAL A 37 -1.99 -11.57 17.55
CA VAL A 37 -1.87 -11.80 18.99
C VAL A 37 -2.82 -12.92 19.45
N ASP A 38 -2.52 -13.50 20.62
CA ASP A 38 -3.40 -14.45 21.29
C ASP A 38 -4.48 -13.76 22.15
N GLN A 39 -5.26 -14.56 22.89
CA GLN A 39 -6.31 -14.09 23.78
C GLN A 39 -5.78 -13.25 24.96
N GLN A 40 -4.54 -13.48 25.37
CA GLN A 40 -3.83 -12.78 26.44
C GLN A 40 -3.08 -11.54 25.92
N LYS A 41 -3.21 -11.21 24.62
CA LYS A 41 -2.50 -10.15 23.89
C LYS A 41 -0.99 -10.39 23.75
N ALA A 42 -0.51 -11.61 24.00
CA ALA A 42 0.85 -12.00 23.68
C ALA A 42 1.02 -12.06 22.15
N VAL A 43 2.23 -11.74 21.70
CA VAL A 43 2.56 -11.70 20.27
C VAL A 43 2.71 -13.11 19.74
N ILE A 44 1.97 -13.44 18.68
CA ILE A 44 2.15 -14.71 17.96
C ILE A 44 3.16 -14.47 16.85
N GLU A 45 4.38 -14.97 17.04
CA GLU A 45 5.42 -14.95 16.02
C GLU A 45 5.18 -16.05 14.98
N ARG A 46 5.70 -15.85 13.76
CA ARG A 46 5.69 -16.87 12.68
C ARG A 46 4.28 -17.34 12.26
N ALA A 47 3.25 -16.56 12.51
CA ALA A 47 1.96 -16.74 11.87
C ALA A 47 2.10 -16.61 10.35
N ALA A 48 1.38 -17.45 9.61
CA ALA A 48 1.24 -17.32 8.17
C ALA A 48 0.08 -16.37 7.87
N VAL A 49 0.37 -15.23 7.24
CA VAL A 49 -0.61 -14.20 6.89
C VAL A 49 -0.64 -14.04 5.37
N VAL A 50 -1.81 -14.26 4.77
CA VAL A 50 -2.00 -14.27 3.32
C VAL A 50 -3.26 -13.47 2.97
N LEU A 51 -3.16 -12.58 1.98
CA LEU A 51 -4.31 -11.99 1.30
C LEU A 51 -4.63 -12.78 0.05
N VAL A 52 -5.91 -12.98 -0.21
CA VAL A 52 -6.44 -13.56 -1.45
C VAL A 52 -7.29 -12.50 -2.12
N ASP A 53 -6.97 -12.12 -3.36
CA ASP A 53 -7.79 -11.18 -4.12
C ASP A 53 -9.01 -11.86 -4.76
N VAL A 54 -9.83 -11.06 -5.47
CA VAL A 54 -11.04 -11.54 -6.15
C VAL A 54 -10.75 -12.54 -7.29
N ASP A 55 -9.56 -12.49 -7.87
CA ASP A 55 -9.12 -13.39 -8.94
C ASP A 55 -8.49 -14.68 -8.37
N GLY A 56 -8.36 -14.77 -7.04
CA GLY A 56 -7.76 -15.90 -6.33
C GLY A 56 -6.23 -15.83 -6.20
N ASN A 57 -5.60 -14.72 -6.59
CA ASN A 57 -4.16 -14.56 -6.40
C ASN A 57 -3.83 -14.43 -4.92
N LYS A 58 -2.79 -15.14 -4.49
CA LYS A 58 -2.31 -15.14 -3.12
C LYS A 58 -1.15 -14.15 -2.98
N ILE A 59 -1.28 -13.25 -2.03
CA ILE A 59 -0.24 -12.30 -1.64
C ILE A 59 0.17 -12.67 -0.21
N THR A 60 1.41 -13.09 -0.03
CA THR A 60 1.95 -13.42 1.30
C THR A 60 2.48 -12.15 1.96
N ALA A 61 2.19 -11.97 3.25
CA ALA A 61 2.67 -10.81 3.98
C ALA A 61 4.16 -10.92 4.27
N ASN A 62 4.85 -9.78 4.27
CA ASN A 62 6.16 -9.69 4.88
C ASN A 62 6.01 -9.43 6.38
N GLN A 63 6.75 -10.15 7.20
CA GLN A 63 6.82 -9.87 8.63
C GLN A 63 7.76 -8.69 8.84
N ALA A 64 7.22 -7.54 9.28
CA ALA A 64 7.99 -6.33 9.53
C ALA A 64 8.62 -6.32 10.93
N ASP A 65 7.82 -6.72 11.94
CA ASP A 65 8.21 -6.84 13.35
C ASP A 65 7.59 -8.12 13.94
N PRO A 66 8.01 -8.57 15.14
CA PRO A 66 7.35 -9.69 15.83
C PRO A 66 5.82 -9.54 15.89
N GLY A 67 5.11 -10.44 15.22
CA GLY A 67 3.65 -10.45 15.06
C GLY A 67 3.04 -9.30 14.26
N TYR A 68 3.85 -8.44 13.62
CA TYR A 68 3.37 -7.44 12.67
C TYR A 68 3.68 -7.84 11.23
N TYR A 69 2.65 -7.78 10.40
CA TYR A 69 2.70 -8.16 9.00
C TYR A 69 2.20 -7.02 8.13
N GLU A 70 2.87 -6.80 7.01
CA GLU A 70 2.53 -5.71 6.11
C GLU A 70 2.35 -6.16 4.66
N PHE A 71 1.39 -5.52 4.01
CA PHE A 71 1.13 -5.58 2.59
C PHE A 71 1.24 -4.17 2.03
N GLY A 72 2.24 -3.94 1.18
CA GLY A 72 2.40 -2.68 0.47
C GLY A 72 1.90 -2.78 -0.96
N SER A 73 1.63 -1.62 -1.56
CA SER A 73 1.34 -1.52 -2.99
C SER A 73 0.17 -2.38 -3.48
N LEU A 74 -0.89 -2.53 -2.67
CA LEU A 74 -2.07 -3.28 -3.09
C LEU A 74 -2.82 -2.52 -4.19
N ASN A 75 -3.42 -3.26 -5.11
CA ASN A 75 -4.40 -2.66 -6.02
C ASN A 75 -5.68 -2.36 -5.23
N PRO A 76 -6.43 -1.30 -5.56
CA PRO A 76 -7.75 -1.10 -4.99
C PRO A 76 -8.66 -2.28 -5.34
N GLY A 77 -9.30 -2.88 -4.35
CA GLY A 77 -10.14 -4.06 -4.57
C GLY A 77 -10.58 -4.73 -3.27
N ILE A 78 -11.32 -5.82 -3.42
CA ILE A 78 -11.75 -6.68 -2.32
C ILE A 78 -10.68 -7.74 -2.11
N TYR A 79 -10.36 -8.01 -0.84
CA TYR A 79 -9.41 -9.04 -0.44
C TYR A 79 -9.98 -9.85 0.73
N THR A 80 -9.63 -11.13 0.76
CA THR A 80 -9.87 -12.03 1.89
C THR A 80 -8.56 -12.24 2.65
N LEU A 81 -8.55 -11.98 3.95
CA LEU A 81 -7.40 -12.20 4.82
C LEU A 81 -7.45 -13.59 5.46
N GLN A 82 -6.39 -14.37 5.28
CA GLN A 82 -6.18 -15.67 5.92
C GLN A 82 -5.01 -15.58 6.89
N VAL A 83 -5.24 -15.94 8.14
CA VAL A 83 -4.23 -15.99 9.20
C VAL A 83 -4.20 -17.39 9.78
N THR A 84 -3.04 -18.03 9.78
CA THR A 84 -2.83 -19.36 10.39
C THR A 84 -1.75 -19.24 11.46
N SER A 85 -2.06 -19.65 12.69
CA SER A 85 -1.04 -19.66 13.76
C SER A 85 -0.16 -20.90 13.64
N PRO A 86 1.13 -20.83 14.00
CA PRO A 86 2.00 -22.00 13.96
C PRO A 86 1.55 -23.09 14.95
N ASP A 87 0.94 -22.70 16.08
CA ASP A 87 0.50 -23.64 17.12
C ASP A 87 -0.84 -24.32 16.82
N SER A 88 -1.63 -23.79 15.87
CA SER A 88 -2.93 -24.38 15.49
C SER A 88 -2.82 -25.72 14.75
N GLY A 89 -1.61 -26.16 14.38
CA GLY A 89 -1.35 -27.47 13.79
C GLY A 89 -1.07 -28.61 14.78
N ALA A 90 -1.04 -28.35 16.09
CA ALA A 90 -0.62 -29.34 17.09
C ALA A 90 -1.57 -29.45 18.29
N ILE A 91 -2.87 -29.57 18.06
CA ILE A 91 -3.70 -30.27 19.06
C ILE A 91 -3.50 -31.76 18.82
N ARG A 92 -2.52 -32.35 19.51
CA ARG A 92 -2.43 -33.81 19.64
C ARG A 92 -3.63 -34.24 20.48
N THR A 93 -4.70 -34.63 19.80
CA THR A 93 -5.75 -35.48 20.41
C THR A 93 -5.24 -36.91 20.44
#